data_AF-X1FEB9-F1
#
_entry.id   AF-X1FEB9-F1
#
_cell.length_a   1.000
_cell.length_b   1.000
_cell.length_c   1.000
_cell.angle_alpha   90.00
_cell.angle_beta   90.00
_cell.angle_gamma   90.00
#
_symmetry.space_group_name_H-M   'P 1'
#
loop_
_entity.id
_entity.type
_entity.pdbx_description
1 polymer ?
#
loop_
_entity_poly.entity_id
_entity_poly.type
_entity_poly.pdbx_seq_one_letter_code
_entity_poly.pdbx_strand_id
1 'polypeptide(L)'
;KKLPPIEPLITGQRVIDTFFPVTKGGTACIPGPFGSGKTVVQHQISKWCNAEIILFIGCGERGNEMTDVLLEFPELIDPYSGKPLMERTILIANTSNMPVAAREASVYTGITIAEYYRDMGYNVALIADSTSRWAEAMREISGRLEEMPGEEGFPAYLGTRIASFYERSGRVKCLGSDNREATLTIVGAVSPPGGDLSEPVTQNTLRTVQVFWSLQDKLAYKRHFPAIDWLTSYSLYLSGLSEYYKKEIGEEYMEVRNKSMALL
;
A
#
# COMPACT_ATOMS: atom_id res chain seq x y z
N LYS A 1 10.45 0.43 19.77
CA LYS A 1 11.59 1.15 19.10
C LYS A 1 11.50 0.88 17.60
N LYS A 2 11.53 1.90 16.73
CA LYS A 2 11.52 1.72 15.25
C LYS A 2 12.92 1.23 14.80
N LEU A 3 12.96 0.27 13.90
CA LEU A 3 14.16 -0.37 13.37
C LEU A 3 14.23 -0.14 11.86
N PRO A 4 15.42 -0.14 11.26
CA PRO A 4 15.55 -0.10 9.81
C PRO A 4 14.94 -1.38 9.20
N PRO A 5 14.14 -1.26 8.12
CA PRO A 5 13.64 -2.42 7.42
C PRO A 5 14.76 -3.04 6.58
N ILE A 6 14.98 -4.35 6.72
CA ILE A 6 16.10 -5.07 6.07
C ILE A 6 15.63 -6.21 5.16
N GLU A 7 14.35 -6.58 5.23
CA GLU A 7 13.76 -7.66 4.44
C GLU A 7 12.78 -7.10 3.41
N PRO A 8 12.73 -7.62 2.18
CA PRO A 8 11.72 -7.27 1.20
C PRO A 8 10.38 -7.92 1.54
N LEU A 9 9.29 -7.21 1.27
CA LEU A 9 7.98 -7.81 1.13
C LEU A 9 7.93 -8.44 -0.27
N ILE A 10 7.95 -9.77 -0.33
CA ILE A 10 7.90 -10.51 -1.59
C ILE A 10 6.45 -10.48 -2.06
N THR A 11 6.16 -9.79 -3.16
CA THR A 11 4.79 -9.61 -3.68
C THR A 11 4.39 -10.67 -4.71
N GLY A 12 5.36 -11.42 -5.23
CA GLY A 12 5.17 -12.35 -6.34
C GLY A 12 5.04 -11.65 -7.70
N GLN A 13 5.12 -10.32 -7.75
CA GLN A 13 5.03 -9.55 -8.98
C GLN A 13 6.45 -9.20 -9.46
N ARG A 14 6.87 -9.78 -10.59
CA ARG A 14 8.25 -9.67 -11.10
C ARG A 14 8.75 -8.22 -11.18
N VAL A 15 7.94 -7.30 -11.70
CA VAL A 15 8.30 -5.88 -11.85
C VAL A 15 8.46 -5.18 -10.50
N ILE A 16 7.62 -5.50 -9.51
CA ILE A 16 7.70 -4.92 -8.16
C ILE A 16 8.92 -5.49 -7.44
N ASP A 17 9.02 -6.82 -7.35
CA ASP A 17 10.05 -7.49 -6.56
C ASP A 17 11.47 -7.24 -7.11
N THR A 18 11.61 -7.02 -8.42
CA THR A 18 12.91 -6.79 -9.07
C THR A 18 13.28 -5.32 -9.13
N PHE A 19 12.39 -4.46 -9.65
CA PHE A 19 12.75 -3.08 -9.97
C PHE A 19 12.35 -2.10 -8.88
N PHE A 20 11.18 -2.28 -8.26
CA PHE A 20 10.60 -1.34 -7.32
C PHE A 20 10.17 -2.01 -6.01
N PRO A 21 11.08 -2.70 -5.30
CA PRO A 21 10.70 -3.50 -4.15
C PRO A 21 10.24 -2.63 -2.99
N VAL A 22 9.31 -3.14 -2.19
CA VAL A 22 8.94 -2.56 -0.89
C VAL A 22 9.48 -3.47 0.21
N THR A 23 9.94 -2.90 1.31
CA THR A 23 10.41 -3.68 2.46
C THR A 23 9.26 -4.08 3.38
N LYS A 24 9.44 -5.14 4.17
CA LYS A 24 8.59 -5.41 5.33
C LYS A 24 8.74 -4.27 6.35
N GLY A 25 7.64 -3.59 6.64
CA GLY A 25 7.62 -2.35 7.42
C GLY A 25 7.73 -1.08 6.57
N GLY A 26 7.74 -1.21 5.25
CA GLY A 26 7.85 -0.10 4.32
C GLY A 26 6.51 0.56 4.00
N THR A 27 6.59 1.59 3.15
CA THR A 27 5.46 2.35 2.64
C THR A 27 5.52 2.41 1.13
N ALA A 28 4.40 2.11 0.48
CA ALA A 28 4.24 2.23 -0.96
C ALA A 28 2.92 2.92 -1.31
N CYS A 29 2.91 3.67 -2.41
CA CYS A 29 1.68 4.15 -3.02
C CYS A 29 1.53 3.68 -4.46
N ILE A 30 0.27 3.48 -4.87
CA ILE A 30 -0.14 3.07 -6.21
C ILE A 30 -1.04 4.15 -6.81
N PRO A 31 -0.47 5.25 -7.32
CA PRO A 31 -1.24 6.24 -8.06
C PRO A 31 -1.49 5.76 -9.48
N GLY A 32 -2.67 6.03 -9.98
CA GLY A 32 -2.97 5.82 -11.39
C GLY A 32 -4.39 6.21 -11.78
N PRO A 33 -4.63 6.37 -13.09
CA PRO A 33 -5.96 6.68 -13.60
C PRO A 33 -6.94 5.52 -13.35
N PHE A 34 -8.23 5.78 -13.56
CA PHE A 34 -9.24 4.72 -13.50
C PHE A 34 -8.98 3.67 -14.59
N GLY A 35 -9.15 2.39 -14.25
CA GLY A 35 -8.95 1.29 -15.19
C GLY A 35 -7.49 0.86 -15.42
N SER A 36 -6.51 1.46 -14.75
CA SER A 36 -5.10 1.08 -14.88
C SER A 36 -4.71 -0.20 -14.13
N GLY A 37 -5.63 -0.82 -13.38
CA GLY A 37 -5.41 -2.08 -12.67
C GLY A 37 -4.95 -1.96 -11.21
N LYS A 38 -5.21 -0.82 -10.53
CA LYS A 38 -4.91 -0.62 -9.09
C LYS A 38 -5.38 -1.78 -8.20
N THR A 39 -6.67 -2.08 -8.27
CA THR A 39 -7.31 -3.16 -7.49
C THR A 39 -6.70 -4.52 -7.79
N VAL A 40 -6.35 -4.79 -9.06
CA VAL A 40 -5.68 -6.04 -9.44
C VAL A 40 -4.30 -6.16 -8.78
N VAL A 41 -3.50 -5.09 -8.82
CA VAL A 41 -2.18 -5.08 -8.16
C VAL A 41 -2.32 -5.29 -6.66
N GLN A 42 -3.28 -4.61 -6.03
CA GLN A 42 -3.55 -4.76 -4.60
C GLN A 42 -4.00 -6.17 -4.23
N HIS A 43 -4.93 -6.76 -5.00
CA HIS A 43 -5.38 -8.14 -4.79
C HIS A 43 -4.22 -9.13 -4.93
N GLN A 44 -3.35 -8.93 -5.93
CA GLN A 44 -2.16 -9.76 -6.10
C GLN A 44 -1.21 -9.66 -4.90
N ILE A 45 -1.01 -8.46 -4.35
CA ILE A 45 -0.22 -8.29 -3.13
C ILE A 45 -0.90 -8.99 -1.94
N SER A 46 -2.21 -8.82 -1.74
CA SER A 46 -2.95 -9.52 -0.67
C SER A 46 -2.83 -11.04 -0.75
N LYS A 47 -2.88 -11.59 -1.97
CA LYS A 47 -2.87 -13.04 -2.21
C LYS A 47 -1.49 -13.64 -1.99
N TRP A 48 -0.46 -13.02 -2.53
CA TRP A 48 0.86 -13.64 -2.67
C TRP A 48 1.92 -13.13 -1.70
N CYS A 49 1.66 -12.02 -0.99
CA CYS A 49 2.70 -11.45 -0.15
C CYS A 49 3.09 -12.35 1.02
N ASN A 50 4.38 -12.32 1.40
CA ASN A 50 4.94 -13.08 2.52
C ASN A 50 4.65 -12.43 3.90
N ALA A 51 3.44 -11.88 4.08
CA ALA A 51 2.95 -11.36 5.35
C ALA A 51 2.05 -12.39 6.04
N GLU A 52 2.08 -12.39 7.37
CA GLU A 52 1.31 -13.35 8.19
C GLU A 52 -0.14 -12.91 8.35
N ILE A 53 -0.39 -11.59 8.38
CA ILE A 53 -1.72 -11.00 8.48
C ILE A 53 -1.90 -9.96 7.37
N ILE A 54 -3.02 -10.06 6.65
CA ILE A 54 -3.42 -9.12 5.61
C ILE A 54 -4.57 -8.29 6.15
N LEU A 55 -4.48 -6.98 6.02
CA LEU A 55 -5.56 -6.08 6.37
C LEU A 55 -5.96 -5.24 5.15
N PHE A 56 -7.18 -5.41 4.69
CA PHE A 56 -7.68 -4.75 3.48
C PHE A 56 -8.77 -3.75 3.85
N ILE A 57 -8.53 -2.47 3.57
CA ILE A 57 -9.45 -1.37 3.83
C ILE A 57 -10.04 -0.90 2.50
N GLY A 58 -11.30 -1.25 2.26
CA GLY A 58 -12.11 -0.69 1.19
C GLY A 58 -12.72 0.63 1.63
N CYS A 59 -12.04 1.73 1.36
CA CYS A 59 -12.45 3.10 1.65
C CYS A 59 -13.01 3.79 0.40
N GLY A 60 -14.33 3.92 0.34
CA GLY A 60 -15.04 4.64 -0.71
C GLY A 60 -15.05 3.94 -2.07
N GLU A 61 -14.76 2.64 -2.11
CA GLU A 61 -14.72 1.83 -3.34
C GLU A 61 -16.06 1.21 -3.69
N ARG A 62 -16.10 0.42 -4.78
CA ARG A 62 -17.32 -0.22 -5.26
C ARG A 62 -17.67 -1.42 -4.38
N GLY A 63 -18.96 -1.58 -4.08
CA GLY A 63 -19.43 -2.72 -3.29
C GLY A 63 -19.10 -4.07 -3.92
N ASN A 64 -19.15 -4.16 -5.25
CA ASN A 64 -18.82 -5.38 -5.98
C ASN A 64 -17.37 -5.81 -5.75
N GLU A 65 -16.41 -4.88 -5.72
CA GLU A 65 -15.00 -5.21 -5.49
C GLU A 65 -14.79 -5.81 -4.09
N MET A 66 -15.53 -5.32 -3.08
CA MET A 66 -15.52 -5.90 -1.74
C MET A 66 -16.20 -7.26 -1.67
N THR A 67 -17.28 -7.46 -2.42
CA THR A 67 -17.94 -8.77 -2.55
C THR A 67 -17.03 -9.78 -3.23
N ASP A 68 -16.30 -9.38 -4.27
CA ASP A 68 -15.35 -10.25 -4.98
C ASP A 68 -14.24 -10.74 -4.04
N VAL A 69 -13.70 -9.87 -3.17
CA VAL A 69 -12.74 -10.29 -2.14
C VAL A 69 -13.35 -11.34 -1.20
N LEU A 70 -14.59 -11.15 -0.75
CA LEU A 70 -15.27 -12.08 0.14
C LEU A 70 -15.57 -13.44 -0.51
N LEU A 71 -15.81 -13.47 -1.82
CA LEU A 71 -16.09 -14.69 -2.56
C LEU A 71 -14.81 -15.42 -3.00
N GLU A 72 -13.76 -14.70 -3.41
CA GLU A 72 -12.52 -15.30 -3.90
C GLU A 72 -11.60 -15.77 -2.77
N PHE A 73 -11.46 -15.02 -1.68
CA PHE A 73 -10.44 -15.30 -0.66
C PHE A 73 -10.65 -16.62 0.11
N PRO A 74 -11.89 -17.12 0.31
CA PRO A 74 -12.11 -18.44 0.90
C PRO A 74 -11.67 -19.60 -0.02
N GLU A 75 -11.75 -19.42 -1.33
CA GLU A 75 -11.38 -20.44 -2.33
C GLU A 75 -9.87 -20.49 -2.59
N LEU A 76 -9.17 -19.38 -2.32
CA LEU A 76 -7.73 -19.27 -2.51
C LEU A 76 -6.98 -19.83 -1.30
N ILE A 77 -6.22 -20.89 -1.52
CA ILE A 77 -5.34 -21.48 -0.51
C ILE A 77 -4.03 -20.70 -0.48
N ASP A 78 -3.67 -20.20 0.70
CA ASP A 78 -2.39 -19.55 0.92
C ASP A 78 -1.24 -20.56 0.80
N PRO A 79 -0.23 -20.30 -0.06
CA PRO A 79 0.90 -21.22 -0.24
C PRO A 79 1.76 -21.39 1.02
N TYR A 80 1.70 -20.46 1.99
CA TYR A 80 2.51 -20.53 3.21
C TYR A 80 1.82 -21.31 4.34
N SER A 81 0.54 -21.01 4.62
CA SER A 81 -0.21 -21.67 5.69
C SER A 81 -0.94 -22.94 5.26
N GLY A 82 -1.17 -23.13 3.95
CA GLY A 82 -2.01 -24.22 3.42
C GLY A 82 -3.49 -24.08 3.77
N LYS A 83 -3.90 -22.91 4.29
CA LYS A 83 -5.27 -22.60 4.69
C LYS A 83 -5.91 -21.56 3.76
N PRO A 84 -7.24 -21.40 3.78
CA PRO A 84 -7.89 -20.33 3.04
C PRO A 84 -7.29 -18.95 3.37
N LEU A 85 -7.08 -18.12 2.36
CA LEU A 85 -6.52 -16.77 2.51
C LEU A 85 -7.36 -15.90 3.45
N MET A 86 -8.68 -16.16 3.50
CA MET A 86 -9.60 -15.51 4.42
C MET A 86 -9.22 -15.70 5.90
N GLU A 87 -8.59 -16.81 6.28
CA GLU A 87 -8.22 -17.05 7.70
C GLU A 87 -7.12 -16.09 8.21
N ARG A 88 -6.37 -15.46 7.31
CA ARG A 88 -5.36 -14.45 7.65
C ARG A 88 -5.72 -13.04 7.21
N THR A 89 -6.94 -12.83 6.68
CA THR A 89 -7.36 -11.56 6.11
C THR A 89 -8.42 -10.88 6.97
N ILE A 90 -8.21 -9.60 7.25
CA ILE A 90 -9.18 -8.74 7.92
C ILE A 90 -9.66 -7.71 6.91
N LEU A 91 -10.98 -7.68 6.67
CA LEU A 91 -11.60 -6.78 5.71
C LEU A 91 -12.37 -5.67 6.44
N ILE A 92 -12.10 -4.42 6.11
CA ILE A 92 -12.88 -3.27 6.54
C ILE A 92 -13.52 -2.64 5.31
N ALA A 93 -14.85 -2.71 5.23
CA ALA A 93 -15.61 -2.22 4.11
C ALA A 93 -16.39 -0.95 4.48
N ASN A 94 -16.09 0.14 3.79
CA ASN A 94 -16.93 1.33 3.75
C ASN A 94 -17.06 1.79 2.30
N THR A 95 -18.10 1.32 1.61
CA THR A 95 -18.31 1.54 0.18
C THR A 95 -18.62 3.01 -0.15
N SER A 96 -18.53 3.37 -1.43
CA SER A 96 -18.79 4.74 -1.93
C SER A 96 -20.14 5.33 -1.51
N ASN A 97 -21.19 4.49 -1.40
CA ASN A 97 -22.55 4.88 -0.99
C ASN A 97 -22.81 4.87 0.52
N MET A 98 -21.84 4.44 1.34
CA MET A 98 -21.91 4.51 2.81
C MET A 98 -21.54 5.92 3.32
N PRO A 99 -21.86 6.27 4.58
CA PRO A 99 -21.60 7.59 5.12
C PRO A 99 -20.16 8.07 4.92
N VAL A 100 -20.00 9.32 4.48
CA VAL A 100 -18.69 9.88 4.13
C VAL A 100 -17.77 9.96 5.35
N ALA A 101 -18.28 10.34 6.51
CA ALA A 101 -17.49 10.37 7.76
C ALA A 101 -16.94 8.99 8.17
N ALA A 102 -17.63 7.90 7.80
CA ALA A 102 -17.17 6.55 8.10
C ALA A 102 -15.95 6.14 7.25
N ARG A 103 -15.63 6.87 6.16
CA ARG A 103 -14.39 6.68 5.38
C ARG A 103 -13.14 7.03 6.18
N GLU A 104 -13.21 8.07 7.01
CA GLU A 104 -12.10 8.40 7.91
C GLU A 104 -11.97 7.36 9.03
N ALA A 105 -13.10 6.94 9.59
CA ALA A 105 -13.12 5.90 10.62
C ALA A 105 -12.57 4.57 10.11
N SER A 106 -12.85 4.16 8.87
CA SER A 106 -12.38 2.88 8.32
C SER A 106 -10.86 2.81 8.22
N VAL A 107 -10.21 3.90 7.78
CA VAL A 107 -8.75 4.01 7.69
C VAL A 107 -8.11 3.88 9.06
N TYR A 108 -8.61 4.62 10.06
CA TYR A 108 -8.07 4.58 11.42
C TYR A 108 -8.36 3.26 12.15
N THR A 109 -9.51 2.64 11.89
CA THR A 109 -9.84 1.32 12.43
C THR A 109 -8.86 0.28 11.92
N GLY A 110 -8.60 0.28 10.61
CA GLY A 110 -7.72 -0.71 9.99
C GLY A 110 -6.28 -0.61 10.45
N ILE A 111 -5.71 0.58 10.46
CA ILE A 111 -4.33 0.76 10.94
C ILE A 111 -4.18 0.36 12.41
N THR A 112 -5.19 0.60 13.25
CA THR A 112 -5.14 0.25 14.67
C THR A 112 -5.21 -1.26 14.88
N ILE A 113 -6.04 -1.98 14.11
CA ILE A 113 -6.05 -3.44 14.11
C ILE A 113 -4.71 -3.99 13.59
N ALA A 114 -4.14 -3.37 12.56
CA ALA A 114 -2.85 -3.79 12.01
C ALA A 114 -1.71 -3.61 13.03
N GLU A 115 -1.72 -2.52 13.80
CA GLU A 115 -0.78 -2.33 14.91
C GLU A 115 -0.97 -3.34 16.03
N TYR A 116 -2.20 -3.75 16.33
CA TYR A 116 -2.47 -4.79 17.32
C TYR A 116 -1.82 -6.13 16.95
N TYR A 117 -1.97 -6.58 15.69
CA TYR A 117 -1.30 -7.80 15.22
C TYR A 117 0.22 -7.64 15.10
N ARG A 118 0.69 -6.45 14.70
CA ARG A 118 2.13 -6.14 14.74
C ARG A 118 2.67 -6.30 16.16
N ASP A 119 1.98 -5.78 17.17
CA ASP A 119 2.45 -5.84 18.55
C ASP A 119 2.45 -7.27 19.14
N MET A 120 1.76 -8.23 18.51
CA MET A 120 1.89 -9.66 18.81
C MET A 120 3.18 -10.30 18.30
N GLY A 121 3.88 -9.65 17.36
CA GLY A 121 5.07 -10.20 16.71
C GLY A 121 4.89 -10.54 15.23
N TYR A 122 3.74 -10.23 14.62
CA TYR A 122 3.45 -10.59 13.24
C TYR A 122 3.92 -9.53 12.23
N ASN A 123 4.20 -9.99 11.01
CA ASN A 123 4.40 -9.18 9.82
C ASN A 123 3.04 -8.93 9.17
N VAL A 124 2.60 -7.68 9.20
CA VAL A 124 1.28 -7.26 8.75
C VAL A 124 1.42 -6.44 7.45
N ALA A 125 0.59 -6.75 6.45
CA ALA A 125 0.44 -5.94 5.25
C ALA A 125 -0.94 -5.28 5.26
N LEU A 126 -0.95 -3.94 5.29
CA LEU A 126 -2.16 -3.13 5.22
C LEU A 126 -2.30 -2.53 3.83
N ILE A 127 -3.45 -2.77 3.21
CA ILE A 127 -3.81 -2.24 1.90
C ILE A 127 -4.97 -1.26 2.08
N ALA A 128 -4.79 -0.02 1.64
CA ALA A 128 -5.80 1.03 1.70
C ALA A 128 -6.26 1.40 0.28
N ASP A 129 -7.46 0.99 -0.10
CA ASP A 129 -8.08 1.28 -1.39
C ASP A 129 -9.39 2.07 -1.19
N SER A 130 -9.47 3.37 -1.43
CA SER A 130 -8.38 4.28 -1.80
C SER A 130 -8.23 5.46 -0.84
N THR A 131 -6.99 5.92 -0.69
CA THR A 131 -6.64 7.05 0.17
C THR A 131 -7.16 8.39 -0.38
N SER A 132 -7.43 8.48 -1.68
CA SER A 132 -8.09 9.64 -2.29
C SER A 132 -9.53 9.81 -1.80
N ARG A 133 -10.30 8.72 -1.64
CA ARG A 133 -11.67 8.80 -1.11
C ARG A 133 -11.72 9.19 0.36
N TRP A 134 -10.67 8.85 1.12
CA TRP A 134 -10.45 9.35 2.46
C TRP A 134 -10.15 10.85 2.46
N ALA A 135 -9.29 11.34 1.57
CA ALA A 135 -9.02 12.77 1.42
C ALA A 135 -10.25 13.57 1.00
N GLU A 136 -11.07 13.05 0.09
CA GLU A 136 -12.36 13.65 -0.28
C GLU A 136 -13.31 13.76 0.92
N ALA A 137 -13.32 12.75 1.81
CA ALA A 137 -14.13 12.81 3.03
C ALA A 137 -13.67 13.93 3.95
N MET A 138 -12.35 14.10 4.13
CA MET A 138 -11.78 15.21 4.90
C MET A 138 -12.15 16.56 4.28
N ARG A 139 -12.12 16.67 2.94
CA ARG A 139 -12.57 17.87 2.21
C ARG A 139 -14.04 18.19 2.46
N GLU A 140 -14.92 17.19 2.38
CA GLU A 140 -16.35 17.41 2.60
C GLU A 140 -16.66 17.84 4.04
N ILE A 141 -16.02 17.22 5.04
CA ILE A 141 -16.18 17.58 6.45
C ILE A 141 -15.67 19.01 6.70
N SER A 142 -14.48 19.33 6.21
CA SER A 142 -13.89 20.68 6.32
C SER A 142 -14.79 21.75 5.71
N GLY A 143 -15.36 21.49 4.53
CA GLY A 143 -16.31 22.39 3.88
C GLY A 143 -17.59 22.62 4.69
N ARG A 144 -18.10 21.59 5.38
CA ARG A 144 -19.28 21.73 6.27
C ARG A 144 -18.96 22.48 7.56
N LEU A 145 -17.71 22.46 8.00
CA LEU A 145 -17.22 23.21 9.16
C LEU A 145 -16.87 24.66 8.82
N GLU A 146 -17.02 25.07 7.55
CA GLU A 146 -16.65 26.40 7.05
C GLU A 146 -15.18 26.76 7.32
N GLU A 147 -14.30 25.74 7.32
CA GLU A 147 -12.87 25.95 7.44
C GLU A 147 -12.31 26.60 6.15
N MET A 148 -11.22 27.36 6.30
CA MET A 148 -10.55 27.93 5.13
C MET A 148 -9.95 26.81 4.26
N PRO A 149 -10.32 26.71 2.97
CA PRO A 149 -9.79 25.69 2.09
C PRO A 149 -8.32 25.96 1.74
N GLY A 150 -7.55 24.88 1.64
CA GLY A 150 -6.22 24.87 1.06
C GLY A 150 -6.27 24.61 -0.45
N GLU A 151 -5.22 23.97 -0.97
CA GLU A 151 -5.10 23.61 -2.39
C GLU A 151 -6.26 22.69 -2.83
N GLU A 152 -6.85 23.00 -3.98
CA GLU A 152 -8.00 22.28 -4.57
C GLU A 152 -9.19 22.03 -3.63
N GLY A 153 -9.33 22.88 -2.60
CA GLY A 153 -10.40 22.79 -1.61
C GLY A 153 -10.14 21.81 -0.46
N PHE A 154 -9.00 21.09 -0.45
CA PHE A 154 -8.66 20.21 0.67
C PHE A 154 -8.32 21.01 1.93
N PRO A 155 -8.54 20.45 3.14
CA PRO A 155 -8.14 21.12 4.38
C PRO A 155 -6.63 21.31 4.45
N ALA A 156 -6.17 22.39 5.08
CA ALA A 156 -4.75 22.69 5.26
C ALA A 156 -3.98 21.57 6.01
N TYR A 157 -4.68 20.75 6.80
CA TYR A 157 -4.10 19.64 7.56
C TYR A 157 -4.00 18.30 6.77
N LEU A 158 -4.36 18.27 5.48
CA LEU A 158 -4.34 17.04 4.66
C LEU A 158 -2.98 16.34 4.71
N GLY A 159 -1.90 17.08 4.47
CA GLY A 159 -0.54 16.54 4.46
C GLY A 159 -0.15 15.92 5.80
N THR A 160 -0.46 16.60 6.91
CA THR A 160 -0.20 16.09 8.26
C THR A 160 -0.98 14.82 8.56
N ARG A 161 -2.24 14.71 8.10
CA ARG A 161 -3.06 13.51 8.28
C ARG A 161 -2.49 12.32 7.52
N ILE A 162 -2.13 12.50 6.25
CA ILE A 162 -1.49 11.47 5.42
C ILE A 162 -0.17 11.04 6.07
N ALA A 163 0.66 11.99 6.49
CA ALA A 163 1.93 11.72 7.15
C ALA A 163 1.73 10.90 8.44
N SER A 164 0.78 11.31 9.28
CA SER A 164 0.46 10.60 10.54
C SER A 164 -0.01 9.16 10.31
N PHE A 165 -0.67 8.89 9.19
CA PHE A 165 -1.13 7.55 8.84
C PHE A 165 0.03 6.66 8.38
N TYR A 166 0.84 7.13 7.42
CA TYR A 166 1.95 6.33 6.89
C TYR A 166 3.10 6.15 7.91
N GLU A 167 3.35 7.12 8.81
CA GLU A 167 4.40 6.99 9.83
C GLU A 167 4.15 5.89 10.88
N ARG A 168 2.91 5.41 11.01
CA ARG A 168 2.54 4.27 11.86
C ARG A 168 3.07 2.93 11.32
N SER A 169 3.40 2.88 10.03
CA SER A 169 4.14 1.76 9.44
C SER A 169 5.58 1.69 9.96
N GLY A 170 6.21 0.54 9.78
CA GLY A 170 7.59 0.35 10.19
C GLY A 170 7.89 -1.06 10.66
N ARG A 171 9.17 -1.41 10.65
CA ARG A 171 9.70 -2.48 11.48
C ARG A 171 9.90 -1.93 12.89
N VAL A 172 9.37 -2.64 13.89
CA VAL A 172 9.46 -2.21 15.28
C VAL A 172 9.88 -3.37 16.16
N LYS A 173 10.65 -3.03 17.19
CA LYS A 173 10.76 -3.87 18.39
C LYS A 173 9.56 -3.58 19.28
N CYS A 174 8.71 -4.60 19.45
CA CYS A 174 7.46 -4.55 20.20
C CYS A 174 7.74 -4.37 21.70
N LEU A 175 6.72 -3.89 22.41
CA LEU A 175 6.76 -3.83 23.87
C LEU A 175 6.62 -5.23 24.47
N GLY A 176 7.19 -5.42 25.66
CA GLY A 176 7.17 -6.69 26.40
C GLY A 176 8.57 -7.24 26.69
N SER A 177 8.61 -8.30 27.51
CA SER A 177 9.83 -9.01 27.91
C SER A 177 10.48 -9.77 26.75
N ASP A 178 9.69 -10.17 25.76
CA ASP A 178 10.05 -11.22 24.81
C ASP A 178 10.87 -10.69 23.62
N ASN A 179 11.25 -9.40 23.63
CA ASN A 179 12.05 -8.74 22.60
C ASN A 179 11.56 -8.98 21.16
N ARG A 180 10.25 -9.20 20.97
CA ARG A 180 9.63 -9.50 19.68
C ARG A 180 9.86 -8.38 18.68
N GLU A 181 10.13 -8.75 17.43
CA GLU A 181 10.17 -7.83 16.31
C GLU A 181 9.00 -8.12 15.38
N ALA A 182 8.46 -7.05 14.81
CA ALA A 182 7.30 -7.13 13.93
C ALA A 182 7.37 -6.03 12.88
N THR A 183 6.57 -6.18 11.83
CA THR A 183 6.55 -5.22 10.74
C THR A 183 5.11 -4.86 10.37
N LEU A 184 4.91 -3.60 10.01
CA LEU A 184 3.66 -3.13 9.43
C LEU A 184 3.98 -2.43 8.11
N THR A 185 3.61 -3.05 7.00
CA THR A 185 3.80 -2.50 5.65
C THR A 185 2.50 -1.87 5.19
N ILE A 186 2.54 -0.65 4.66
CA ILE A 186 1.34 0.04 4.15
C ILE A 186 1.45 0.22 2.64
N VAL A 187 0.42 -0.19 1.92
CA VAL A 187 0.25 0.02 0.47
C VAL A 187 -1.05 0.78 0.23
N GLY A 188 -0.95 2.06 -0.15
CA GLY A 188 -2.12 2.90 -0.43
C GLY A 188 -2.37 3.10 -1.91
N ALA A 189 -3.58 2.88 -2.39
CA ALA A 189 -3.99 3.36 -3.72
C ALA A 189 -4.33 4.84 -3.66
N VAL A 190 -3.93 5.55 -4.71
CA VAL A 190 -4.28 6.95 -4.95
C VAL A 190 -4.96 7.04 -6.31
N SER A 191 -6.09 7.71 -6.36
CA SER A 191 -6.93 7.89 -7.54
C SER A 191 -6.94 9.37 -7.93
N PRO A 192 -5.85 9.89 -8.53
CA PRO A 192 -5.79 11.28 -8.97
C PRO A 192 -6.86 11.57 -10.05
N PRO A 193 -7.56 12.71 -10.00
CA PRO A 193 -8.51 13.09 -11.04
C PRO A 193 -7.79 13.21 -12.39
N GLY A 194 -8.30 12.51 -13.41
CA GLY A 194 -7.71 12.52 -14.75
C GLY A 194 -6.31 11.90 -14.86
N GLY A 195 -5.78 11.27 -13.81
CA GLY A 195 -4.40 10.75 -13.80
C GLY A 195 -3.33 11.81 -13.52
N ASP A 196 -3.71 13.02 -13.12
CA ASP A 196 -2.75 14.10 -12.81
C ASP A 196 -2.08 13.87 -11.46
N LEU A 197 -0.78 13.56 -11.48
CA LEU A 197 0.03 13.31 -10.29
C LEU A 197 0.37 14.59 -9.52
N SER A 198 0.10 15.77 -10.07
CA SER A 198 0.39 17.06 -9.42
C SER A 198 -0.63 17.44 -8.34
N GLU A 199 -1.76 16.72 -8.27
CA GLU A 199 -2.83 16.98 -7.30
C GLU A 199 -2.38 16.77 -5.83
N PRO A 200 -3.01 17.47 -4.87
CA PRO A 200 -2.53 17.53 -3.49
C PRO A 200 -2.40 16.18 -2.77
N VAL A 201 -3.30 15.22 -2.97
CA VAL A 201 -3.29 13.91 -2.28
C VAL A 201 -2.07 13.10 -2.72
N THR A 202 -1.80 13.03 -4.02
CA THR A 202 -0.63 12.38 -4.60
C THR A 202 0.64 13.05 -4.10
N GLN A 203 0.76 14.38 -4.22
CA GLN A 203 1.94 15.11 -3.78
C GLN A 203 2.25 14.94 -2.28
N ASN A 204 1.23 15.02 -1.42
CA ASN A 204 1.41 14.80 0.02
C ASN A 204 1.76 13.33 0.34
N THR A 205 1.23 12.38 -0.43
CA THR A 205 1.58 10.96 -0.29
C THR A 205 3.04 10.72 -0.68
N LEU A 206 3.50 11.26 -1.83
CA LEU A 206 4.88 11.12 -2.31
C LEU A 206 5.92 11.68 -1.34
N ARG A 207 5.58 12.74 -0.61
CA ARG A 207 6.45 13.30 0.44
C ARG A 207 6.67 12.36 1.62
N THR A 208 5.78 11.39 1.83
CA THR A 208 5.81 10.49 2.98
C THR A 208 6.25 9.08 2.61
N VAL A 209 5.77 8.55 1.48
CA VAL A 209 6.07 7.17 1.08
C VAL A 209 7.46 7.05 0.46
N GLN A 210 8.04 5.86 0.58
CA GLN A 210 9.38 5.58 0.04
C GLN A 210 9.34 4.80 -1.29
N VAL A 211 8.18 4.27 -1.67
CA VAL A 211 7.97 3.52 -2.91
C VAL A 211 6.79 4.11 -3.67
N PHE A 212 6.98 4.27 -4.97
CA PHE A 212 6.00 4.82 -5.89
C PHE A 212 5.86 3.90 -7.09
N TRP A 213 4.68 3.30 -7.26
CA TRP A 213 4.32 2.48 -8.41
C TRP A 213 3.35 3.24 -9.32
N SER A 214 3.90 3.98 -10.28
CA SER A 214 3.10 4.77 -11.21
C SER A 214 2.37 3.85 -12.19
N LEU A 215 1.05 3.78 -12.09
CA LEU A 215 0.26 3.08 -13.09
C LEU A 215 -0.13 4.03 -14.23
N GLN A 216 0.16 3.63 -15.47
CA GLN A 216 -0.09 4.43 -16.68
C GLN A 216 -1.22 3.83 -17.52
N ASP A 217 -2.10 4.69 -18.02
CA ASP A 217 -3.17 4.35 -18.95
C ASP A 217 -2.63 3.80 -20.28
N LYS A 218 -1.55 4.39 -20.81
CA LYS A 218 -0.90 3.97 -22.07
C LYS A 218 -0.47 2.50 -22.05
N LEU A 219 0.01 2.01 -20.90
CA LEU A 219 0.38 0.61 -20.71
C LEU A 219 -0.86 -0.28 -20.62
N ALA A 220 -1.87 0.15 -19.86
CA ALA A 220 -3.14 -0.56 -19.74
C ALA A 220 -3.87 -0.70 -21.09
N TYR A 221 -3.89 0.36 -21.93
CA TYR A 221 -4.47 0.33 -23.28
C TYR A 221 -3.76 -0.66 -24.20
N LYS A 222 -2.45 -0.87 -24.01
CA LYS A 222 -1.66 -1.87 -24.74
C LYS A 222 -1.74 -3.28 -24.13
N ARG A 223 -2.60 -3.48 -23.11
CA ARG A 223 -2.73 -4.73 -22.34
C ARG A 223 -1.43 -5.18 -21.67
N HIS A 224 -0.56 -4.23 -21.32
CA HIS A 224 0.63 -4.49 -20.53
C HIS A 224 0.28 -4.43 -19.03
N PHE A 225 0.26 -5.59 -18.37
CA PHE A 225 -0.10 -5.72 -16.95
C PHE A 225 1.01 -6.43 -16.14
N PRO A 226 1.33 -5.97 -14.91
CA PRO A 226 0.86 -4.72 -14.28
C PRO A 226 1.21 -3.47 -15.09
N ALA A 227 0.33 -2.47 -15.11
CA ALA A 227 0.51 -1.26 -15.92
C ALA A 227 1.49 -0.25 -15.27
N ILE A 228 2.53 -0.76 -14.62
CA ILE A 228 3.54 0.02 -13.90
C ILE A 228 4.55 0.57 -14.90
N ASP A 229 4.72 1.88 -14.92
CA ASP A 229 5.75 2.54 -15.72
C ASP A 229 7.10 2.48 -15.01
N TRP A 230 8.06 1.84 -15.68
CA TRP A 230 9.40 1.61 -15.13
C TRP A 230 10.30 2.85 -15.15
N LEU A 231 9.94 3.90 -15.90
CA LEU A 231 10.73 5.13 -15.96
C LEU A 231 10.38 6.12 -14.84
N THR A 232 9.10 6.20 -14.48
CA THR A 232 8.60 7.11 -13.44
C THR A 232 8.53 6.47 -12.06
N SER A 233 8.36 5.15 -11.98
CA SER A 233 8.31 4.43 -10.70
C SER A 233 9.68 4.41 -10.01
N TYR A 234 9.69 4.38 -8.68
CA TYR A 234 10.92 4.29 -7.90
C TYR A 234 10.73 3.55 -6.58
N SER A 235 11.83 3.04 -6.04
CA SER A 235 11.92 2.52 -4.68
C SER A 235 13.19 3.03 -4.01
N LEU A 236 13.03 3.70 -2.88
CA LEU A 236 14.16 4.19 -2.06
C LEU A 236 14.75 3.10 -1.15
N TYR A 237 14.14 1.91 -1.11
CA TYR A 237 14.61 0.81 -0.26
C TYR A 237 15.71 -0.07 -0.89
N LEU A 238 16.00 0.11 -2.19
CA LEU A 238 16.96 -0.72 -2.93
C LEU A 238 18.35 -0.77 -2.29
N SER A 239 18.83 0.35 -1.77
CA SER A 239 20.14 0.43 -1.11
C SER A 239 20.17 -0.41 0.18
N GLY A 240 19.13 -0.31 1.00
CA GLY A 240 18.99 -1.07 2.25
C GLY A 240 18.77 -2.57 2.03
N LEU A 241 18.20 -2.97 0.89
CA LEU A 241 17.97 -4.38 0.53
C LEU A 241 19.17 -5.05 -0.14
N SER A 242 20.22 -4.30 -0.49
CA SER A 242 21.37 -4.84 -1.22
C SER A 242 22.08 -5.98 -0.48
N GLU A 243 22.23 -5.88 0.85
CA GLU A 243 22.81 -6.95 1.68
C GLU A 243 21.93 -8.19 1.72
N TYR A 244 20.61 -8.00 1.83
CA TYR A 244 19.64 -9.09 1.80
C TYR A 244 19.72 -9.87 0.48
N TYR A 245 19.69 -9.18 -0.66
CA TYR A 245 19.73 -9.84 -1.96
C TYR A 245 21.05 -10.56 -2.22
N LYS A 246 22.19 -9.97 -1.81
CA LYS A 246 23.50 -10.62 -1.92
C LYS A 246 23.54 -11.93 -1.14
N LYS A 247 22.96 -11.95 0.07
CA LYS A 247 22.95 -13.11 0.95
C LYS A 247 21.98 -14.20 0.48
N GLU A 248 20.75 -13.83 0.13
CA GLU A 248 19.68 -14.81 -0.11
C GLU A 248 19.53 -15.23 -1.58
N ILE A 249 19.87 -14.36 -2.55
CA ILE A 249 19.74 -14.65 -3.98
C ILE A 249 21.11 -14.88 -4.64
N GLY A 250 22.07 -14.02 -4.32
CA GLY A 250 23.45 -14.10 -4.83
C GLY A 250 24.05 -12.74 -5.13
N GLU A 251 25.38 -12.68 -5.15
CA GLU A 251 26.13 -11.42 -5.28
C GLU A 251 25.84 -10.66 -6.58
N GLU A 252 25.55 -11.38 -7.66
CA GLU A 252 25.33 -10.83 -9.00
C GLU A 252 23.92 -10.23 -9.19
N TYR A 253 22.96 -10.51 -8.30
CA TYR A 253 21.55 -10.12 -8.50
C TYR A 253 21.39 -8.61 -8.72
N MET A 254 22.01 -7.81 -7.86
CA MET A 254 21.93 -6.35 -7.94
C MET A 254 22.60 -5.81 -9.22
N GLU A 255 23.67 -6.46 -9.67
CA GLU A 255 24.36 -6.08 -10.92
C GLU A 255 23.47 -6.37 -12.14
N VAL A 256 22.89 -7.57 -12.21
CA VAL A 256 21.96 -7.97 -13.28
C VAL A 256 20.73 -7.08 -13.32
N ARG A 257 20.17 -6.75 -12.15
CA ARG A 257 19.01 -5.84 -12.03
C ARG A 257 19.36 -4.44 -12.54
N ASN A 258 20.54 -3.91 -12.18
CA ASN A 258 20.98 -2.59 -12.64
C ASN A 258 21.26 -2.56 -14.14
N LYS A 259 21.90 -3.61 -14.68
CA LYS A 259 22.06 -3.79 -16.13
C LYS A 259 20.71 -3.84 -16.84
N SER A 260 19.76 -4.61 -16.30
CA SER A 260 18.41 -4.71 -16.86
C SER A 260 17.68 -3.36 -16.88
N MET A 261 17.81 -2.56 -15.81
CA MET A 261 17.20 -1.23 -15.77
C MET A 261 17.87 -0.25 -16.74
N ALA A 262 19.19 -0.36 -16.96
CA ALA A 262 19.90 0.49 -17.91
C ALA A 262 19.57 0.19 -19.39
N LEU A 263 19.01 -0.99 -19.67
CA LEU A 263 18.56 -1.39 -21.01
C LEU A 263 17.15 -0.90 -21.35
N LEU A 264 16.35 -0.54 -20.34
CA LEU A 264 14.97 -0.06 -20.48
C LEU A 264 14.92 1.44 -20.80
#